data_AF-A0A4S4LTZ4-F1
#
_entry.id   AF-A0A4S4LTZ4-F1
#
_cell.length_a   1.000
_cell.length_b   1.000
_cell.length_c   1.000
_cell.angle_alpha   90.00
_cell.angle_beta   90.00
_cell.angle_gamma   90.00
#
_symmetry.space_group_name_H-M   'P 1'
#
loop_
_entity.id
_entity.type
_entity.pdbx_description
1 polymer ?
#
loop_
_entity_poly.entity_id
_entity_poly.type
_entity_poly.pdbx_seq_one_letter_code
_entity_poly.pdbx_strand_id
1 'polypeptide(L)'
;MATMNGGIERPHVQGEDIWSLEDETAITEPYTYMTSMPGKDFRGRFIEAFNHWLNVVPEPLAIIYKIVAMLHNASLLVDDIEDNSQLRRGQPVAHKIYGIPQAINSANYVYFLALKEASALKPFQLEGYDVHDIILYELVNLHRGQGLELLWRDSLHCPTEDQYIDMVNKKTGGLFRLAVKLMAACATSPVDVDYVPLFNLFGVFFQVRDDLMNLDNNEYEKNKGFAEDLTEGKFSFPVIHGVSSQRDNNILTSILQKRPTTPTLKLHAIDHLRHRTHSFEYTESILNTLETRIRCEIEALGGNDQLIVLVNMLSVRK
;
A
#
# COMPACT_ATOMS: atom_id res chain seq x y z
N MET A 1 -47.86 44.50 -39.54
CA MET A 1 -47.86 43.42 -38.52
C MET A 1 -46.87 42.36 -38.98
N ALA A 2 -45.64 42.42 -38.48
CA ALA A 2 -44.63 41.39 -38.69
C ALA A 2 -44.23 40.87 -37.31
N THR A 3 -44.64 39.65 -37.02
CA THR A 3 -44.25 38.88 -35.84
C THR A 3 -42.85 38.33 -36.07
N MET A 4 -41.84 38.88 -35.40
CA MET A 4 -40.53 38.22 -35.28
C MET A 4 -40.59 37.23 -34.11
N ASN A 5 -40.46 35.95 -34.44
CA ASN A 5 -40.30 34.85 -33.49
C ASN A 5 -39.00 35.04 -32.71
N GLY A 6 -39.10 35.34 -31.42
CA GLY A 6 -38.03 35.15 -30.46
C GLY A 6 -37.83 33.66 -30.20
N GLY A 7 -36.94 33.03 -30.95
CA GLY A 7 -36.44 31.70 -30.64
C GLY A 7 -35.63 31.78 -29.35
N ILE A 8 -36.15 31.17 -28.28
CA ILE A 8 -35.40 30.97 -27.04
C ILE A 8 -34.37 29.87 -27.35
N GLU A 9 -33.10 30.26 -27.55
CA GLU A 9 -31.98 29.32 -27.48
C GLU A 9 -31.99 28.69 -26.09
N ARG A 10 -32.32 27.39 -26.02
CA ARG A 10 -32.12 26.62 -24.79
C ARG A 10 -30.61 26.54 -24.56
N PRO A 11 -30.09 26.87 -23.37
CA PRO A 11 -28.67 26.69 -23.09
C PRO A 11 -28.32 25.21 -23.27
N HIS A 12 -27.09 24.94 -23.70
CA HIS A 12 -26.49 23.63 -24.02
C HIS A 12 -26.56 22.60 -22.88
N VAL A 13 -27.74 22.20 -22.46
CA VAL A 13 -27.96 21.07 -21.56
C VAL A 13 -28.18 19.86 -22.46
N GLN A 14 -27.07 19.23 -22.87
CA GLN A 14 -27.12 17.93 -23.52
C GLN A 14 -27.81 16.93 -22.59
N GLY A 15 -28.80 16.19 -23.12
CA GLY A 15 -29.63 15.25 -22.37
C GLY A 15 -29.12 13.81 -22.36
N GLU A 16 -27.99 13.54 -23.03
CA GLU A 16 -27.35 12.22 -23.08
C GLU A 16 -25.93 12.31 -22.52
N ASP A 17 -25.56 11.32 -21.72
CA ASP A 17 -24.22 11.15 -21.15
C ASP A 17 -23.28 10.61 -22.25
N ILE A 18 -22.60 11.52 -22.95
CA ILE A 18 -21.66 11.17 -24.01
C ILE A 18 -20.30 10.92 -23.36
N TRP A 19 -20.14 9.77 -22.71
CA TRP A 19 -18.85 9.32 -22.18
C TRP A 19 -18.16 8.41 -23.20
N SER A 20 -17.05 8.87 -23.79
CA SER A 20 -16.32 8.11 -24.80
C SER A 20 -15.18 7.26 -24.23
N LEU A 21 -14.71 6.28 -25.02
CA LEU A 21 -13.50 5.52 -24.68
C LEU A 21 -12.25 6.43 -24.65
N GLU A 22 -12.24 7.51 -25.44
CA GLU A 22 -11.16 8.49 -25.44
C GLU A 22 -11.13 9.25 -24.10
N ASP A 23 -12.29 9.67 -23.59
CA ASP A 23 -12.40 10.31 -22.27
C ASP A 23 -11.97 9.37 -21.15
N GLU A 24 -12.44 8.12 -21.17
CA GLU A 24 -12.05 7.09 -20.20
C GLU A 24 -10.52 6.88 -20.19
N THR A 25 -9.91 6.80 -21.37
CA THR A 25 -8.46 6.61 -21.51
C THR A 25 -7.69 7.84 -21.02
N ALA A 26 -8.15 9.05 -21.36
CA ALA A 26 -7.48 10.28 -20.98
C ALA A 26 -7.43 10.45 -19.44
N ILE A 27 -8.53 10.20 -18.73
CA ILE A 27 -8.55 10.38 -17.28
C ILE A 27 -7.86 9.24 -16.50
N THR A 28 -7.68 8.08 -17.11
CA THR A 28 -6.98 6.92 -16.52
C THR A 28 -5.52 6.83 -16.95
N GLU A 29 -5.01 7.79 -17.74
CA GLU A 29 -3.62 7.76 -18.22
C GLU A 29 -2.58 7.71 -17.07
N PRO A 30 -2.67 8.50 -15.98
CA PRO A 30 -1.73 8.40 -14.86
C PRO A 30 -1.69 7.00 -14.22
N TYR A 31 -2.86 6.36 -14.09
CA TYR A 31 -2.96 4.99 -13.60
C TYR A 31 -2.37 3.98 -14.59
N THR A 32 -2.68 4.11 -15.87
CA THR A 32 -2.16 3.25 -16.94
C THR A 32 -0.64 3.35 -17.02
N TYR A 33 -0.08 4.56 -16.96
CA TYR A 33 1.35 4.81 -16.88
C TYR A 33 1.97 4.04 -15.71
N MET A 34 1.38 4.16 -14.52
CA MET A 34 1.94 3.52 -13.34
C MET A 34 1.85 1.98 -13.39
N THR A 35 0.76 1.42 -13.91
CA THR A 35 0.60 -0.03 -14.08
C THR A 35 1.43 -0.62 -15.21
N SER A 36 1.86 0.19 -16.18
CA SER A 36 2.74 -0.26 -17.28
C SER A 36 4.15 -0.63 -16.81
N MET A 37 4.56 -0.14 -15.64
CA MET A 37 5.85 -0.45 -15.05
C MET A 37 5.81 -1.81 -14.34
N PRO A 38 6.65 -2.79 -14.71
CA PRO A 38 6.62 -4.13 -14.11
C PRO A 38 6.97 -4.09 -12.61
N GLY A 39 6.12 -4.68 -11.79
CA GLY A 39 6.39 -4.97 -10.37
C GLY A 39 6.70 -6.45 -10.14
N LYS A 40 7.11 -6.81 -8.92
CA LYS A 40 7.38 -8.22 -8.53
C LYS A 40 6.10 -9.07 -8.30
N ASP A 41 4.93 -8.51 -8.64
CA ASP A 41 3.57 -9.03 -8.39
C ASP A 41 3.42 -9.91 -7.14
N PHE A 42 3.89 -9.37 -6.00
CA PHE A 42 3.89 -10.11 -4.76
C PHE A 42 2.46 -10.44 -4.29
N ARG A 43 1.52 -9.51 -4.48
CA ARG A 43 0.11 -9.65 -4.09
C ARG A 43 -0.60 -10.71 -4.93
N GLY A 44 -0.29 -10.76 -6.23
CA GLY A 44 -0.71 -11.82 -7.16
C GLY A 44 -0.47 -13.21 -6.58
N ARG A 45 0.80 -13.48 -6.30
CA ARG A 45 1.28 -14.75 -5.74
C ARG A 45 0.75 -15.04 -4.34
N PHE A 46 0.48 -13.99 -3.56
CA PHE A 46 -0.05 -14.12 -2.21
C PHE A 46 -1.50 -14.60 -2.22
N ILE A 47 -2.35 -14.01 -3.06
CA ILE A 47 -3.74 -14.46 -3.28
C ILE A 47 -3.75 -15.91 -3.77
N GLU A 48 -2.84 -16.27 -4.68
CA GLU A 48 -2.68 -17.62 -5.23
C GLU A 48 -2.36 -18.63 -4.12
N ALA A 49 -1.40 -18.26 -3.28
CA ALA A 49 -0.98 -19.08 -2.15
C ALA A 49 -2.13 -19.28 -1.15
N PHE A 50 -2.92 -18.25 -0.86
CA PHE A 50 -4.09 -18.39 0.01
C PHE A 50 -5.24 -19.18 -0.63
N ASN A 51 -5.32 -19.19 -1.96
CA ASN A 51 -6.35 -19.97 -2.63
C ASN A 51 -6.16 -21.48 -2.44
N HIS A 52 -4.95 -21.93 -2.08
CA HIS A 52 -4.70 -23.29 -1.62
C HIS A 52 -5.59 -23.68 -0.41
N TRP A 53 -5.84 -22.73 0.49
CA TRP A 53 -6.68 -22.94 1.67
C TRP A 53 -8.15 -22.55 1.45
N LEU A 54 -8.40 -21.47 0.70
CA LEU A 54 -9.74 -20.88 0.57
C LEU A 54 -10.56 -21.46 -0.58
N ASN A 55 -9.92 -22.11 -1.56
CA ASN A 55 -10.56 -22.81 -2.69
C ASN A 55 -11.68 -22.00 -3.37
N VAL A 56 -11.36 -20.76 -3.74
CA VAL A 56 -12.22 -19.86 -4.51
C VAL A 56 -12.17 -20.28 -5.99
N VAL A 57 -13.33 -20.33 -6.64
CA VAL A 57 -13.42 -20.70 -8.06
C VAL A 57 -12.83 -19.61 -8.97
N PRO A 58 -12.37 -19.94 -10.19
CA PRO A 58 -11.55 -19.03 -10.99
C PRO A 58 -12.18 -17.66 -11.30
N GLU A 59 -13.49 -17.59 -11.52
CA GLU A 59 -14.20 -16.37 -11.90
C GLU A 59 -14.19 -15.28 -10.79
N PRO A 60 -14.72 -15.52 -9.57
CA PRO A 60 -14.60 -14.56 -8.47
C PRO A 60 -13.15 -14.31 -8.07
N LEU A 61 -12.25 -15.31 -8.18
CA LEU A 61 -10.84 -15.12 -7.89
C LEU A 61 -10.20 -14.06 -8.83
N ALA A 62 -10.48 -14.12 -10.13
CA ALA A 62 -10.01 -13.13 -11.11
C ALA A 62 -10.56 -11.72 -10.83
N ILE A 63 -11.80 -11.62 -10.40
CA ILE A 63 -12.42 -10.35 -10.00
C ILE A 63 -11.73 -9.79 -8.75
N ILE A 64 -11.46 -10.63 -7.74
CA ILE A 64 -10.73 -10.25 -6.51
C ILE A 64 -9.33 -9.75 -6.86
N TYR A 65 -8.61 -10.46 -7.75
CA TYR A 65 -7.31 -10.01 -8.26
C TYR A 65 -7.37 -8.60 -8.84
N LYS A 66 -8.35 -8.36 -9.71
CA LYS A 66 -8.53 -7.06 -10.35
C LYS A 66 -8.82 -5.96 -9.33
N ILE A 67 -9.73 -6.19 -8.39
CA ILE A 67 -10.05 -5.23 -7.32
C ILE A 67 -8.82 -4.90 -6.48
N VAL A 68 -8.10 -5.92 -6.00
CA VAL A 68 -6.90 -5.73 -5.17
C VAL A 68 -5.81 -4.98 -5.96
N ALA A 69 -5.61 -5.32 -7.23
CA ALA A 69 -4.65 -4.63 -8.09
C ALA A 69 -5.04 -3.16 -8.32
N MET A 70 -6.32 -2.87 -8.57
CA MET A 70 -6.83 -1.51 -8.75
C MET A 70 -6.62 -0.66 -7.50
N LEU A 71 -7.05 -1.17 -6.34
CA LEU A 71 -6.89 -0.47 -5.07
C LEU A 71 -5.41 -0.29 -4.70
N HIS A 72 -4.57 -1.30 -4.91
CA HIS A 72 -3.14 -1.19 -4.67
C HIS A 72 -2.51 -0.08 -5.50
N ASN A 73 -2.74 -0.12 -6.81
CA ASN A 73 -2.12 0.80 -7.73
C ASN A 73 -2.64 2.23 -7.51
N ALA A 74 -3.95 2.42 -7.34
CA ALA A 74 -4.52 3.71 -6.96
C ALA A 74 -3.89 4.26 -5.67
N SER A 75 -3.68 3.41 -4.65
CA SER A 75 -3.02 3.84 -3.42
C SER A 75 -1.58 4.28 -3.62
N LEU A 76 -0.83 3.66 -4.53
CA LEU A 76 0.55 4.08 -4.84
C LEU A 76 0.61 5.45 -5.53
N LEU A 77 -0.36 5.78 -6.39
CA LEU A 77 -0.44 7.13 -6.98
C LEU A 77 -0.63 8.21 -5.91
N VAL A 78 -1.50 7.95 -4.94
CA VAL A 78 -1.78 8.88 -3.83
C VAL A 78 -0.57 8.96 -2.89
N ASP A 79 -0.02 7.82 -2.48
CA ASP A 79 1.15 7.70 -1.60
C ASP A 79 2.36 8.45 -2.19
N ASP A 80 2.67 8.26 -3.47
CA ASP A 80 3.77 8.97 -4.14
C ASP A 80 3.58 10.51 -4.14
N ILE A 81 2.34 11.01 -4.10
CA ILE A 81 2.02 12.44 -3.98
C ILE A 81 2.19 12.89 -2.52
N GLU A 82 1.62 12.14 -1.58
CA GLU A 82 1.65 12.43 -0.15
C GLU A 82 3.08 12.45 0.41
N ASP A 83 3.97 11.63 -0.15
CA ASP A 83 5.38 11.51 0.21
C ASP A 83 6.29 12.41 -0.65
N ASN A 84 5.76 13.04 -1.70
CA ASN A 84 6.53 13.82 -2.68
C ASN A 84 7.69 13.00 -3.28
N SER A 85 7.42 11.72 -3.55
CA SER A 85 8.34 10.77 -4.18
C SER A 85 8.85 11.30 -5.52
N GLN A 86 10.08 10.92 -5.87
CA GLN A 86 10.66 11.25 -7.18
C GLN A 86 10.53 10.10 -8.16
N LEU A 87 10.79 8.87 -7.69
CA LEU A 87 10.83 7.68 -8.51
C LEU A 87 9.93 6.58 -7.96
N ARG A 88 9.37 5.78 -8.87
CA ARG A 88 8.76 4.49 -8.57
C ARG A 88 9.21 3.49 -9.63
N ARG A 89 9.72 2.34 -9.18
CA ARG A 89 10.24 1.27 -10.06
C ARG A 89 11.27 1.81 -11.07
N GLY A 90 12.07 2.79 -10.65
CA GLY A 90 13.13 3.40 -11.45
C GLY A 90 12.67 4.39 -12.51
N GLN A 91 11.39 4.77 -12.53
CA GLN A 91 10.83 5.79 -13.42
C GLN A 91 10.24 6.96 -12.63
N PRO A 92 10.12 8.16 -13.23
CA PRO A 92 9.45 9.29 -12.58
C PRO A 92 8.03 8.93 -12.14
N VAL A 93 7.63 9.36 -10.95
CA VAL A 93 6.26 9.12 -10.48
C VAL A 93 5.23 9.91 -11.31
N ALA A 94 4.02 9.37 -11.43
CA ALA A 94 2.99 9.90 -12.35
C ALA A 94 2.68 11.39 -12.12
N HIS A 95 2.67 11.85 -10.88
CA HIS A 95 2.37 13.25 -10.57
C HIS A 95 3.44 14.24 -11.04
N LYS A 96 4.68 13.78 -11.31
CA LYS A 96 5.73 14.60 -11.92
C LYS A 96 5.58 14.73 -13.44
N ILE A 97 4.81 13.83 -14.07
CA ILE A 97 4.55 13.81 -15.51
C ILE A 97 3.23 14.51 -15.83
N TYR A 98 2.15 14.07 -15.18
CA TYR A 98 0.77 14.50 -15.46
C TYR A 98 0.27 15.62 -14.52
N GLY A 99 1.05 15.93 -13.50
CA GLY A 99 0.68 16.89 -12.47
C GLY A 99 -0.15 16.27 -11.33
N ILE A 100 -0.04 16.90 -10.15
CA ILE A 100 -0.75 16.48 -8.93
C ILE A 100 -2.27 16.39 -9.13
N PRO A 101 -2.98 17.39 -9.71
CA PRO A 101 -4.43 17.35 -9.81
C PRO A 101 -4.95 16.15 -10.63
N GLN A 102 -4.30 15.83 -11.75
CA GLN A 102 -4.71 14.71 -12.60
C GLN A 102 -4.42 13.38 -11.93
N ALA A 103 -3.24 13.22 -11.30
CA ALA A 103 -2.88 11.98 -10.63
C ALA A 103 -3.81 11.67 -9.44
N ILE A 104 -4.19 12.68 -8.64
CA ILE A 104 -5.18 12.53 -7.56
C ILE A 104 -6.55 12.11 -8.14
N ASN A 105 -7.02 12.82 -9.16
CA ASN A 105 -8.32 12.52 -9.76
C ASN A 105 -8.36 11.10 -10.35
N SER A 106 -7.31 10.71 -11.07
CA SER A 106 -7.17 9.38 -11.67
C SER A 106 -7.18 8.28 -10.60
N ALA A 107 -6.41 8.46 -9.51
CA ALA A 107 -6.39 7.50 -8.41
C ALA A 107 -7.76 7.35 -7.72
N ASN A 108 -8.40 8.48 -7.40
CA ASN A 108 -9.72 8.49 -6.78
C ASN A 108 -10.79 7.85 -7.68
N TYR A 109 -10.74 8.14 -8.99
CA TYR A 109 -11.64 7.51 -9.95
C TYR A 109 -11.46 5.98 -9.96
N VAL A 110 -10.23 5.49 -9.96
CA VAL A 110 -9.95 4.04 -9.91
C VAL A 110 -10.40 3.39 -8.60
N TYR A 111 -10.36 4.10 -7.45
CA TYR A 111 -10.98 3.59 -6.22
C TYR A 111 -12.48 3.32 -6.41
N PHE A 112 -13.21 4.23 -7.06
CA PHE A 112 -14.64 4.02 -7.34
C PHE A 112 -14.89 2.95 -8.39
N LEU A 113 -14.01 2.82 -9.39
CA LEU A 113 -14.09 1.70 -10.35
C LEU A 113 -13.88 0.35 -9.66
N ALA A 114 -12.99 0.26 -8.68
CA ALA A 114 -12.77 -0.97 -7.91
C ALA A 114 -14.01 -1.33 -7.06
N LEU A 115 -14.68 -0.33 -6.46
CA LEU A 115 -15.96 -0.52 -5.78
C LEU A 115 -17.06 -0.97 -6.75
N LYS A 116 -17.13 -0.37 -7.94
CA LYS A 116 -18.07 -0.79 -9.00
C LYS A 116 -17.84 -2.25 -9.38
N GLU A 117 -16.58 -2.65 -9.59
CA GLU A 117 -16.16 -4.01 -9.93
C GLU A 117 -16.59 -5.04 -8.87
N ALA A 118 -16.59 -4.67 -7.59
CA ALA A 118 -17.03 -5.55 -6.50
C ALA A 118 -18.48 -6.03 -6.64
N SER A 119 -19.32 -5.33 -7.41
CA SER A 119 -20.68 -5.79 -7.72
C SER A 119 -20.71 -7.11 -8.50
N ALA A 120 -19.66 -7.42 -9.26
CA ALA A 120 -19.52 -8.68 -9.98
C ALA A 120 -19.26 -9.88 -9.04
N LEU A 121 -18.91 -9.64 -7.77
CA LEU A 121 -18.74 -10.71 -6.77
C LEU A 121 -20.07 -11.15 -6.13
N LYS A 122 -21.13 -10.35 -6.24
CA LYS A 122 -22.43 -10.63 -5.58
C LYS A 122 -23.00 -12.03 -5.88
N PRO A 123 -22.92 -12.57 -7.12
CA PRO A 123 -23.40 -13.92 -7.41
C PRO A 123 -22.64 -15.05 -6.70
N PHE A 124 -21.40 -14.78 -6.26
CA PHE A 124 -20.51 -15.76 -5.60
C PHE A 124 -20.47 -15.60 -4.08
N GLN A 125 -21.09 -14.54 -3.56
CA GLN A 125 -21.03 -14.17 -2.17
C GLN A 125 -21.80 -15.18 -1.30
N LEU A 126 -21.15 -15.72 -0.28
CA LEU A 126 -21.78 -16.56 0.73
C LEU A 126 -22.74 -15.74 1.62
N GLU A 127 -23.76 -16.42 2.17
CA GLU A 127 -24.69 -15.80 3.11
C GLU A 127 -23.97 -15.25 4.35
N GLY A 128 -24.37 -14.07 4.80
CA GLY A 128 -23.77 -13.40 5.97
C GLY A 128 -22.56 -12.51 5.66
N TYR A 129 -22.08 -12.48 4.41
CA TYR A 129 -21.05 -11.55 3.95
C TYR A 129 -21.65 -10.38 3.18
N ASP A 130 -20.94 -9.25 3.14
CA ASP A 130 -21.15 -8.16 2.19
C ASP A 130 -19.78 -7.69 1.66
N VAL A 131 -19.53 -7.94 0.37
CA VAL A 131 -18.26 -7.59 -0.27
C VAL A 131 -18.00 -6.09 -0.30
N HIS A 132 -19.04 -5.25 -0.38
CA HIS A 132 -18.88 -3.79 -0.36
C HIS A 132 -18.51 -3.32 1.04
N ASP A 133 -19.18 -3.84 2.07
CA ASP A 133 -18.84 -3.49 3.46
C ASP A 133 -17.41 -3.92 3.82
N ILE A 134 -16.96 -5.09 3.35
CA ILE A 134 -15.57 -5.55 3.52
C ILE A 134 -14.59 -4.52 2.92
N ILE A 135 -14.83 -4.12 1.67
CA ILE A 135 -13.95 -3.18 0.96
C ILE A 135 -13.94 -1.83 1.66
N LEU A 136 -15.13 -1.28 1.97
CA LEU A 136 -15.25 0.01 2.63
C LEU A 136 -14.57 0.02 4.01
N TYR A 137 -14.77 -1.04 4.79
CA TYR A 137 -14.14 -1.19 6.11
C TYR A 137 -12.61 -1.17 6.02
N GLU A 138 -12.03 -1.95 5.11
CA GLU A 138 -10.58 -1.98 4.96
C GLU A 138 -10.01 -0.72 4.30
N LEU A 139 -10.74 -0.06 3.39
CA LEU A 139 -10.36 1.25 2.85
C LEU A 139 -10.32 2.33 3.93
N VAL A 140 -11.29 2.34 4.86
CA VAL A 140 -11.26 3.24 6.02
C VAL A 140 -10.04 2.96 6.90
N ASN A 141 -9.71 1.69 7.14
CA ASN A 141 -8.51 1.35 7.92
C ASN A 141 -7.23 1.75 7.18
N LEU A 142 -7.12 1.52 5.87
CA LEU A 142 -6.01 1.98 5.05
C LEU A 142 -5.74 3.48 5.24
N HIS A 143 -6.78 4.30 5.14
CA HIS A 143 -6.66 5.76 5.32
C HIS A 143 -6.39 6.17 6.76
N ARG A 144 -6.90 5.43 7.77
CA ARG A 144 -6.53 5.66 9.18
C ARG A 144 -5.05 5.41 9.42
N GLY A 145 -4.51 4.32 8.85
CA GLY A 145 -3.09 4.00 8.92
C GLY A 145 -2.24 5.09 8.26
N GLN A 146 -2.56 5.42 7.00
CA GLN A 146 -1.87 6.47 6.26
C GLN A 146 -1.92 7.82 6.99
N GLY A 147 -3.10 8.22 7.45
CA GLY A 147 -3.29 9.49 8.16
C GLY A 147 -2.47 9.59 9.46
N LEU A 148 -2.30 8.49 10.20
CA LEU A 148 -1.44 8.47 11.39
C LEU A 148 0.03 8.66 11.03
N GLU A 149 0.51 7.97 9.98
CA GLU A 149 1.88 8.11 9.49
C GLU A 149 2.18 9.55 9.06
N LEU A 150 1.29 10.14 8.25
CA LEU A 150 1.39 11.53 7.81
C LEU A 150 1.35 12.51 8.99
N LEU A 151 0.44 12.29 9.95
CA LEU A 151 0.34 13.11 11.16
C LEU A 151 1.66 13.09 11.93
N TRP A 152 2.23 11.91 12.19
CA TRP A 152 3.51 11.78 12.91
C TRP A 152 4.65 12.47 12.18
N ARG A 153 4.78 12.20 10.88
CA ARG A 153 5.79 12.81 10.00
C ARG A 153 5.71 14.34 10.00
N ASP A 154 4.51 14.89 9.80
CA ASP A 154 4.31 16.33 9.59
C ASP A 154 4.25 17.11 10.91
N SER A 155 3.88 16.47 12.03
CA SER A 155 3.95 17.04 13.38
C SER A 155 5.28 16.79 14.11
N LEU A 156 6.19 16.03 13.50
CA LEU A 156 7.46 15.57 14.10
C LEU A 156 7.27 14.83 15.43
N HIS A 157 6.17 14.10 15.55
CA HIS A 157 5.87 13.28 16.71
C HIS A 157 6.27 11.83 16.45
N CYS A 158 7.41 11.39 17.00
CA CYS A 158 7.84 10.00 16.88
C CYS A 158 6.85 9.08 17.62
N PRO A 159 6.25 8.08 16.96
CA PRO A 159 5.40 7.10 17.63
C PRO A 159 6.23 6.11 18.46
N THR A 160 5.57 5.41 19.36
CA THR A 160 6.09 4.17 19.96
C THR A 160 6.06 3.03 18.95
N GLU A 161 6.83 1.97 19.19
CA GLU A 161 6.82 0.77 18.34
C GLU A 161 5.43 0.12 18.26
N ASP A 162 4.69 0.06 19.36
CA ASP A 162 3.31 -0.48 19.39
C ASP A 162 2.36 0.35 18.54
N GLN A 163 2.45 1.68 18.61
CA GLN A 163 1.67 2.58 17.76
C GLN A 163 2.04 2.39 16.29
N TYR A 164 3.32 2.26 15.98
CA TYR A 164 3.77 1.97 14.62
C TYR A 164 3.19 0.64 14.11
N ILE A 165 3.26 -0.44 14.90
CA ILE A 165 2.70 -1.75 14.51
C ILE A 165 1.18 -1.64 14.27
N ASP A 166 0.46 -0.93 15.13
CA ASP A 166 -0.98 -0.70 14.96
C ASP A 166 -1.32 0.11 13.69
N MET A 167 -0.50 1.12 13.37
CA MET A 167 -0.58 1.87 12.12
C MET A 167 -0.30 0.99 10.90
N VAL A 168 0.75 0.17 10.93
CA VAL A 168 1.10 -0.74 9.83
C VAL A 168 0.02 -1.78 9.59
N ASN A 169 -0.59 -2.31 10.66
CA ASN A 169 -1.73 -3.21 10.54
C ASN A 169 -2.90 -2.51 9.82
N LYS A 170 -3.09 -1.21 10.00
CA LYS A 170 -4.13 -0.44 9.30
C LYS A 170 -3.75 -0.15 7.83
N LYS A 171 -2.54 0.34 7.58
CA LYS A 171 -1.99 0.68 6.24
C LYS A 171 -1.70 -0.60 5.44
N THR A 172 -0.54 -1.21 5.65
CA THR A 172 -0.08 -2.34 4.82
C THR A 172 -0.91 -3.61 5.04
N GLY A 173 -1.34 -3.87 6.27
CA GLY A 173 -2.20 -5.02 6.58
C GLY A 173 -3.62 -4.92 5.98
N GLY A 174 -4.14 -3.71 5.77
CA GLY A 174 -5.52 -3.49 5.31
C GLY A 174 -5.82 -4.08 3.93
N LEU A 175 -4.93 -3.86 2.96
CA LEU A 175 -5.14 -4.37 1.61
C LEU A 175 -4.98 -5.90 1.51
N PHE A 176 -4.06 -6.49 2.28
CA PHE A 176 -3.94 -7.95 2.33
C PHE A 176 -5.14 -8.60 3.03
N ARG A 177 -5.63 -8.02 4.14
CA ARG A 177 -6.88 -8.47 4.78
C ARG A 177 -8.08 -8.34 3.87
N LEU A 178 -8.17 -7.25 3.08
CA LEU A 178 -9.21 -7.08 2.08
C LEU A 178 -9.21 -8.25 1.09
N ALA A 179 -8.05 -8.63 0.56
CA ALA A 179 -7.94 -9.74 -0.39
C ALA A 179 -8.51 -11.04 0.21
N VAL A 180 -8.09 -11.43 1.42
CA VAL A 180 -8.57 -12.68 2.01
C VAL A 180 -9.99 -12.63 2.52
N LYS A 181 -10.47 -11.50 3.04
CA LYS A 181 -11.89 -11.37 3.40
C LYS A 181 -12.79 -11.51 2.18
N LEU A 182 -12.40 -10.95 1.03
CA LEU A 182 -13.12 -11.14 -0.23
C LEU A 182 -13.05 -12.60 -0.71
N MET A 183 -11.90 -13.24 -0.60
CA MET A 183 -11.76 -14.66 -0.93
C MET A 183 -12.62 -15.55 -0.03
N ALA A 184 -12.62 -15.33 1.29
CA ALA A 184 -13.45 -16.06 2.23
C ALA A 184 -14.95 -15.83 1.96
N ALA A 185 -15.34 -14.60 1.61
CA ALA A 185 -16.71 -14.28 1.24
C ALA A 185 -17.17 -14.96 -0.06
N CYS A 186 -16.24 -15.35 -0.94
CA CYS A 186 -16.51 -15.98 -2.23
C CYS A 186 -15.99 -17.43 -2.31
N ALA A 187 -15.67 -18.04 -1.17
CA ALA A 187 -15.17 -19.41 -1.09
C ALA A 187 -16.26 -20.41 -1.48
N THR A 188 -15.85 -21.64 -1.81
CA THR A 188 -16.79 -22.72 -2.15
C THR A 188 -17.62 -23.23 -0.96
N SER A 189 -17.18 -22.94 0.26
CA SER A 189 -17.86 -23.25 1.51
C SER A 189 -17.51 -22.20 2.57
N PRO A 190 -18.33 -22.05 3.64
CA PRO A 190 -17.97 -21.22 4.78
C PRO A 190 -16.57 -21.55 5.30
N VAL A 191 -15.82 -20.50 5.66
CA VAL A 191 -14.45 -20.60 6.16
C VAL A 191 -14.46 -20.39 7.66
N ASP A 192 -14.14 -21.44 8.43
CA ASP A 192 -14.12 -21.39 9.91
C ASP A 192 -12.78 -20.92 10.49
N VAL A 193 -11.74 -20.81 9.64
CA VAL A 193 -10.38 -20.44 10.04
C VAL A 193 -10.19 -18.93 9.91
N ASP A 194 -9.77 -18.29 10.99
CA ASP A 194 -9.37 -16.88 10.95
C ASP A 194 -7.91 -16.73 10.51
N TYR A 195 -7.72 -16.30 9.26
CA TYR A 195 -6.39 -16.04 8.71
C TYR A 195 -5.83 -14.65 9.09
N VAL A 196 -6.63 -13.74 9.67
CA VAL A 196 -6.23 -12.37 9.97
C VAL A 196 -4.94 -12.26 10.82
N PRO A 197 -4.69 -13.12 11.82
CA PRO A 197 -3.43 -13.09 12.58
C PRO A 197 -2.20 -13.28 11.69
N LEU A 198 -2.21 -14.26 10.78
CA LEU A 198 -1.13 -14.49 9.82
C LEU A 198 -0.94 -13.27 8.91
N PHE A 199 -2.02 -12.64 8.47
CA PHE A 199 -1.98 -11.43 7.66
C PHE A 199 -1.33 -10.25 8.35
N ASN A 200 -1.68 -10.02 9.62
CA ASN A 200 -1.09 -8.94 10.40
C ASN A 200 0.42 -9.18 10.56
N LEU A 201 0.86 -10.42 10.78
CA LEU A 201 2.29 -10.77 10.81
C LEU A 201 2.99 -10.44 9.48
N PHE A 202 2.41 -10.84 8.36
CA PHE A 202 2.95 -10.49 7.04
C PHE A 202 2.98 -8.98 6.82
N GLY A 203 1.90 -8.26 7.12
CA GLY A 203 1.82 -6.81 6.98
C GLY A 203 2.93 -6.07 7.72
N VAL A 204 3.16 -6.43 8.99
CA VAL A 204 4.25 -5.89 9.80
C VAL A 204 5.61 -6.27 9.22
N PHE A 205 5.81 -7.53 8.85
CA PHE A 205 7.06 -8.00 8.24
C PHE A 205 7.39 -7.25 6.94
N PHE A 206 6.41 -7.05 6.05
CA PHE A 206 6.59 -6.30 4.81
C PHE A 206 7.01 -4.87 5.07
N GLN A 207 6.32 -4.16 5.97
CA GLN A 207 6.61 -2.76 6.20
C GLN A 207 7.97 -2.56 6.87
N VAL A 208 8.26 -3.32 7.93
CA VAL A 208 9.56 -3.24 8.63
C VAL A 208 10.70 -3.58 7.67
N ARG A 209 10.49 -4.53 6.76
CA ARG A 209 11.48 -4.87 5.73
C ARG A 209 11.62 -3.74 4.70
N ASP A 210 10.53 -3.16 4.23
CA ASP A 210 10.55 -2.04 3.27
C ASP A 210 11.30 -0.84 3.84
N ASP A 211 11.02 -0.50 5.10
CA ASP A 211 11.68 0.56 5.88
C ASP A 211 13.20 0.31 6.03
N LEU A 212 13.62 -0.93 6.34
CA LEU A 212 15.04 -1.26 6.40
C LEU A 212 15.71 -1.18 5.01
N MET A 213 15.07 -1.73 3.98
CA MET A 213 15.62 -1.74 2.62
C MET A 213 15.70 -0.34 2.02
N ASN A 214 14.82 0.59 2.39
CA ASN A 214 14.91 1.99 1.98
C ASN A 214 16.25 2.62 2.40
N LEU A 215 16.78 2.22 3.57
CA LEU A 215 18.01 2.77 4.13
C LEU A 215 19.29 1.98 3.79
N ASP A 216 19.19 0.71 3.37
CA ASP A 216 20.34 -0.21 3.24
C ASP A 216 20.48 -0.96 1.90
N ASN A 217 19.74 -0.59 0.86
CA ASN A 217 19.71 -1.40 -0.36
C ASN A 217 19.89 -0.61 -1.67
N ASN A 218 20.92 -0.97 -2.42
CA ASN A 218 21.26 -0.35 -3.72
C ASN A 218 20.20 -0.57 -4.81
N GLU A 219 19.43 -1.66 -4.78
CA GLU A 219 18.30 -1.88 -5.71
C GLU A 219 17.15 -0.93 -5.37
N TYR A 220 16.88 -0.73 -4.07
CA TYR A 220 15.90 0.24 -3.61
C TYR A 220 16.31 1.67 -3.97
N GLU A 221 17.58 2.01 -3.80
CA GLU A 221 18.12 3.30 -4.22
C GLU A 221 17.84 3.58 -5.71
N LYS A 222 18.08 2.59 -6.58
CA LYS A 222 17.78 2.72 -8.02
C LYS A 222 16.28 2.86 -8.32
N ASN A 223 15.43 2.25 -7.50
CA ASN A 223 13.99 2.16 -7.78
C ASN A 223 13.17 3.30 -7.18
N LYS A 224 13.56 3.80 -5.99
CA LYS A 224 12.83 4.82 -5.21
C LYS A 224 13.66 6.09 -5.00
N GLY A 225 14.99 5.97 -4.90
CA GLY A 225 15.91 7.04 -4.51
C GLY A 225 16.72 6.66 -3.26
N PHE A 226 17.83 7.34 -3.02
CA PHE A 226 18.73 7.03 -1.90
C PHE A 226 18.10 7.46 -0.57
N ALA A 227 17.73 6.50 0.30
CA ALA A 227 17.16 6.74 1.63
C ALA A 227 16.03 7.79 1.62
N GLU A 228 15.04 7.59 0.76
CA GLU A 228 13.92 8.52 0.59
C GLU A 228 13.06 8.67 1.85
N ASP A 229 12.97 7.66 2.71
CA ASP A 229 12.25 7.78 3.99
C ASP A 229 12.80 8.96 4.82
N LEU A 230 14.10 9.26 4.70
CA LEU A 230 14.72 10.43 5.34
C LEU A 230 14.34 11.74 4.62
N THR A 231 14.25 11.75 3.29
CA THR A 231 13.75 12.92 2.52
C THR A 231 12.31 13.24 2.92
N GLU A 232 11.47 12.21 3.03
CA GLU A 232 10.08 12.32 3.43
C GLU A 232 9.94 12.86 4.87
N GLY A 233 10.96 12.61 5.70
CA GLY A 233 10.92 12.88 7.14
C GLY A 233 10.14 11.81 7.91
N LYS A 234 9.99 10.63 7.31
CA LYS A 234 9.19 9.52 7.84
C LYS A 234 9.85 8.90 9.07
N PHE A 235 9.04 8.58 10.07
CA PHE A 235 9.43 7.75 11.20
C PHE A 235 9.35 6.27 10.81
N SER A 236 10.31 5.79 10.02
CA SER A 236 10.42 4.37 9.68
C SER A 236 10.90 3.54 10.87
N PHE A 237 10.70 2.22 10.86
CA PHE A 237 10.98 1.37 12.03
C PHE A 237 12.41 1.53 12.61
N PRO A 238 13.50 1.53 11.80
CA PRO A 238 14.85 1.75 12.34
C PRO A 238 15.00 3.15 12.98
N VAL A 239 14.32 4.15 12.41
CA VAL A 239 14.33 5.53 12.89
C VAL A 239 13.58 5.66 14.21
N ILE A 240 12.42 5.01 14.37
CA ILE A 240 11.65 4.98 15.62
C ILE A 240 12.49 4.40 16.75
N HIS A 241 13.13 3.25 16.53
CA HIS A 241 14.04 2.65 17.51
C HIS A 241 15.23 3.59 17.80
N GLY A 242 15.79 4.22 16.76
CA GLY A 242 16.92 5.15 16.90
C GLY A 242 16.59 6.36 17.78
N VAL A 243 15.42 6.97 17.59
CA VAL A 243 14.94 8.08 18.42
C VAL A 243 14.64 7.61 19.83
N SER A 244 13.98 6.46 19.98
CA SER A 244 13.55 5.94 21.28
C SER A 244 14.71 5.48 22.19
N SER A 245 15.79 4.96 21.57
CA SER A 245 16.98 4.47 22.28
C SER A 245 17.87 5.59 22.82
N GLN A 246 17.71 6.83 22.35
CA GLN A 246 18.48 8.00 22.80
C GLN A 246 17.58 9.20 23.08
N ARG A 247 16.77 9.13 24.14
CA ARG A 247 15.75 10.15 24.47
C ARG A 247 16.29 11.57 24.66
N ASP A 248 17.56 11.72 25.06
CA ASP A 248 18.20 13.04 25.24
C ASP A 248 18.89 13.55 23.95
N ASN A 249 18.84 12.78 22.86
CA ASN A 249 19.50 13.10 21.61
C ASN A 249 18.50 13.34 20.46
N ASN A 250 18.41 14.59 20.03
CA ASN A 250 17.48 15.00 18.98
C ASN A 250 18.06 14.95 17.56
N ILE A 251 19.25 14.35 17.34
CA ILE A 251 19.92 14.36 16.02
C ILE A 251 19.00 13.80 14.92
N LEU A 252 18.41 12.61 15.11
CA LEU A 252 17.57 11.97 14.10
C LEU A 252 16.33 12.80 13.79
N THR A 253 15.60 13.23 14.83
CA THR A 253 14.42 14.09 14.69
C THR A 253 14.75 15.42 14.00
N SER A 254 15.91 16.01 14.31
CA SER A 254 16.38 17.25 13.66
C SER A 254 16.70 17.02 12.18
N ILE A 255 17.24 15.86 11.81
CA ILE A 255 17.50 15.50 10.41
C ILE A 255 16.19 15.31 9.66
N LEU A 256 15.23 14.56 10.21
CA LEU A 256 13.91 14.34 9.59
C LEU A 256 13.18 15.67 9.34
N GLN A 257 13.24 16.60 10.29
CA GLN A 257 12.66 17.94 10.12
C GLN A 257 13.25 18.70 8.92
N LYS A 258 14.51 18.44 8.57
CA LYS A 258 15.17 19.09 7.42
C LYS A 258 14.78 18.49 6.08
N ARG A 259 14.20 17.29 6.05
CA ARG A 259 13.82 16.59 4.81
C ARG A 259 14.95 16.59 3.78
N PRO A 260 16.13 16.06 4.15
CA PRO A 260 17.34 16.22 3.35
C PRO A 260 17.18 15.61 1.96
N THR A 261 17.50 16.39 0.93
CA THR A 261 17.57 15.91 -0.46
C THR A 261 18.99 15.51 -0.88
N THR A 262 20.01 15.91 -0.10
CA THR A 262 21.42 15.63 -0.40
C THR A 262 21.95 14.46 0.44
N PRO A 263 22.96 13.72 -0.05
CA PRO A 263 23.49 12.55 0.65
C PRO A 263 24.08 12.84 2.03
N THR A 264 24.59 14.04 2.30
CA THR A 264 25.38 14.34 3.51
C THR A 264 24.61 14.03 4.81
N LEU A 265 23.40 14.56 4.95
CA LEU A 265 22.58 14.33 6.15
C LEU A 265 22.00 12.91 6.18
N LYS A 266 21.69 12.34 5.01
CA LYS A 266 21.19 10.96 4.88
C LYS A 266 22.24 9.95 5.36
N LEU A 267 23.48 10.08 4.88
CA LEU A 267 24.62 9.25 5.28
C LEU A 267 24.90 9.40 6.78
N HIS A 268 24.83 10.61 7.32
CA HIS A 268 25.03 10.83 8.75
C HIS A 268 23.95 10.15 9.60
N ALA A 269 22.67 10.23 9.20
CA ALA A 269 21.59 9.53 9.89
C ALA A 269 21.76 8.01 9.82
N ILE A 270 22.12 7.46 8.65
CA ILE A 270 22.37 6.02 8.47
C ILE A 270 23.55 5.55 9.35
N ASP A 271 24.66 6.30 9.36
CA ASP A 271 25.81 6.01 10.22
C ASP A 271 25.43 6.01 11.70
N HIS A 272 24.64 7.00 12.14
CA HIS A 272 24.13 7.09 13.51
C HIS A 272 23.23 5.88 13.86
N LEU A 273 22.30 5.53 12.96
CA LEU A 273 21.41 4.40 13.15
C LEU A 273 22.15 3.06 13.20
N ARG A 274 23.21 2.90 12.39
CA ARG A 274 23.99 1.67 12.32
C ARG A 274 24.94 1.52 13.50
N HIS A 275 25.68 2.58 13.85
CA HIS A 275 26.83 2.48 14.75
C HIS A 275 26.62 3.10 16.13
N ARG A 276 25.60 3.95 16.33
CA ARG A 276 25.34 4.59 17.63
C ARG A 276 24.12 4.02 18.34
N THR A 277 23.04 3.75 17.61
CA THR A 277 21.80 3.20 18.19
C THR A 277 21.60 1.72 17.90
N HIS A 278 22.43 1.13 17.03
CA HIS A 278 22.30 -0.27 16.62
C HIS A 278 20.90 -0.62 16.07
N SER A 279 20.22 0.36 15.47
CA SER A 279 18.84 0.22 14.99
C SER A 279 18.70 -0.76 13.83
N PHE A 280 19.74 -0.89 12.99
CA PHE A 280 19.75 -1.85 11.88
C PHE A 280 19.74 -3.28 12.42
N GLU A 281 20.68 -3.59 13.33
CA GLU A 281 20.78 -4.90 14.00
C GLU A 281 19.49 -5.23 14.77
N TYR A 282 18.93 -4.25 15.47
CA TYR A 282 17.64 -4.39 16.15
C TYR A 282 16.51 -4.72 15.15
N THR A 283 16.41 -3.97 14.05
CA THR A 283 15.38 -4.18 13.02
C THR A 283 15.51 -5.56 12.37
N GLU A 284 16.72 -6.01 12.06
CA GLU A 284 16.98 -7.36 11.55
C GLU A 284 16.56 -8.44 12.56
N SER A 285 16.78 -8.24 13.86
CA SER A 285 16.33 -9.17 14.90
C SER A 285 14.79 -9.29 14.98
N ILE A 286 14.09 -8.17 14.78
CA ILE A 286 12.62 -8.14 14.73
C ILE A 286 12.11 -8.85 13.47
N LEU A 287 12.74 -8.60 12.30
CA LEU A 287 12.41 -9.31 11.06
C LEU A 287 12.60 -10.82 11.18
N ASN A 288 13.69 -11.26 11.81
CA ASN A 288 13.92 -12.67 12.09
C ASN A 288 12.83 -13.28 12.99
N THR A 289 12.42 -12.55 14.04
CA THR A 289 11.35 -12.99 14.94
C THR A 289 10.01 -13.09 14.23
N LEU A 290 9.67 -12.10 13.41
CA LEU A 290 8.45 -12.09 12.59
C LEU A 290 8.46 -13.24 11.58
N GLU A 291 9.59 -13.48 10.91
CA GLU A 291 9.73 -14.59 9.96
C GLU A 291 9.49 -15.94 10.64
N THR A 292 10.10 -16.18 11.82
CA THR A 292 9.87 -17.41 12.59
C THR A 292 8.39 -17.56 12.96
N ARG A 293 7.74 -16.49 13.45
CA ARG A 293 6.31 -16.52 13.78
C ARG A 293 5.44 -16.82 12.58
N ILE A 294 5.71 -16.21 11.42
CA ILE A 294 5.00 -16.47 10.17
C ILE A 294 5.11 -17.95 9.80
N ARG A 295 6.31 -18.55 9.89
CA ARG A 295 6.51 -19.97 9.57
C ARG A 295 5.75 -20.89 10.52
N CYS A 296 5.80 -20.62 11.83
CA CYS A 296 5.04 -21.39 12.82
C CYS A 296 3.53 -21.29 12.59
N GLU A 297 3.04 -20.11 12.23
CA GLU A 297 1.61 -19.90 11.95
C GLU A 297 1.17 -20.62 10.67
N ILE A 298 1.98 -20.60 9.61
CA ILE A 298 1.73 -21.38 8.38
C ILE A 298 1.67 -22.88 8.70
N GLU A 299 2.58 -23.40 9.52
CA GLU A 299 2.59 -24.79 9.95
C GLU A 299 1.35 -25.14 10.79
N ALA A 300 0.98 -24.27 11.74
CA ALA A 300 -0.22 -24.44 12.56
C ALA A 300 -1.52 -24.46 11.74
N LEU A 301 -1.56 -23.76 10.61
CA LEU A 301 -2.67 -23.75 9.65
C LEU A 301 -2.65 -24.94 8.66
N GLY A 302 -1.78 -25.93 8.87
CA GLY A 302 -1.70 -27.14 8.03
C GLY A 302 -0.70 -27.07 6.89
N GLY A 303 0.16 -26.04 6.87
CA GLY A 303 1.22 -25.87 5.88
C GLY A 303 0.75 -25.23 4.56
N ASN A 304 1.68 -24.54 3.89
CA ASN A 304 1.46 -23.93 2.58
C ASN A 304 2.80 -23.63 1.89
N ASP A 305 3.21 -24.52 0.98
CA ASP A 305 4.51 -24.44 0.31
C ASP A 305 4.67 -23.14 -0.50
N GLN A 306 3.59 -22.63 -1.09
CA GLN A 306 3.63 -21.39 -1.84
C GLN A 306 3.95 -20.20 -0.93
N LEU A 307 3.32 -20.13 0.25
CA LEU A 307 3.65 -19.10 1.25
C LEU A 307 5.08 -19.25 1.77
N ILE A 308 5.57 -20.47 1.98
CA ILE A 308 6.96 -20.69 2.40
C ILE A 308 7.95 -20.19 1.35
N VAL A 309 7.67 -20.41 0.06
CA VAL A 309 8.47 -19.84 -1.04
C VAL A 309 8.43 -18.31 -1.00
N LEU A 310 7.26 -17.70 -0.75
CA LEU A 310 7.16 -16.24 -0.60
C LEU A 310 8.00 -15.71 0.56
N VAL A 311 7.95 -16.36 1.72
CA VAL A 311 8.75 -16.00 2.90
C VAL A 311 10.25 -16.10 2.58
N ASN A 312 10.69 -17.17 1.92
CA ASN A 312 12.09 -17.37 1.56
C ASN A 312 12.63 -16.25 0.65
N MET A 313 11.85 -15.81 -0.34
CA MET A 313 12.27 -14.72 -1.23
C MET A 313 12.40 -13.36 -0.54
N LEU A 314 11.72 -13.19 0.60
CA LEU A 314 11.71 -11.94 1.35
C LEU A 314 12.66 -11.96 2.53
N SER A 315 13.17 -13.13 2.92
CA SER A 315 14.08 -13.26 4.03
C SER A 315 15.28 -12.33 3.83
N VAL A 316 15.62 -11.63 4.91
CA VAL A 316 16.80 -10.76 4.97
C VAL A 316 18.07 -11.54 5.36
N ARG A 317 17.93 -12.83 5.67
CA ARG A 317 19.08 -13.72 5.89
C ARG A 317 19.83 -13.92 4.58
N LYS A 318 21.11 -13.50 4.56
CA LYS A 318 22.08 -13.94 3.55
C LYS A 318 22.65 -15.30 3.93
#